data_AF-A0A7G2T6X8-F1
#
_entry.id   AF-A0A7G2T6X8-F1
#
_cell.length_a   1.000
_cell.length_b   1.000
_cell.length_c   1.000
_cell.angle_alpha   90.00
_cell.angle_beta   90.00
_cell.angle_gamma   90.00
#
_symmetry.space_group_name_H-M   'P 1'
#
loop_
_entity.id
_entity.type
_entity.pdbx_description
1 polymer ?
#
loop_
_entity_poly.entity_id
_entity_poly.type
_entity_poly.pdbx_seq_one_letter_code
_entity_poly.pdbx_strand_id
1 'polypeptide(L)' 'MTTEQIKEKLEYGDYGTLARMLGLKNPAAAKMRFKRGDLQAKEALIRIIESREQLVESFQDSQEATTSNQ' A
#
# COMPACT_ATOMS: atom_id res chain seq x y z
N MET A 1 -9.69 7.27 -3.38
CA MET A 1 -8.84 8.13 -2.54
C MET A 1 -8.31 9.33 -3.33
N THR A 2 -8.22 10.50 -2.70
CA THR A 2 -7.47 11.66 -3.22
C THR A 2 -5.97 11.43 -3.10
N THR A 3 -5.16 12.28 -3.73
CA THR A 3 -3.69 12.19 -3.62
C THR A 3 -3.22 12.42 -2.18
N GLU A 4 -3.92 13.28 -1.45
CA GLU A 4 -3.68 13.64 -0.06
C GLU A 4 -3.97 12.45 0.85
N GLN A 5 -5.14 11.82 0.68
CA GLN A 5 -5.50 10.59 1.41
C GLN A 5 -4.50 9.45 1.15
N ILE A 6 -4.03 9.32 -0.10
CA ILE A 6 -2.99 8.33 -0.44
C ILE A 6 -1.72 8.63 0.35
N LYS A 7 -1.27 9.90 0.42
CA LYS A 7 -0.06 10.28 1.14
C LYS A 7 -0.15 10.02 2.65
N GLU A 8 -1.33 10.21 3.24
CA GLU A 8 -1.57 9.97 4.67
C GLU A 8 -1.52 8.47 5.03
N LYS A 9 -2.04 7.62 4.14
CA LYS A 9 -2.07 6.16 4.33
C LYS A 9 -0.82 5.42 3.83
N LEU A 10 0.12 6.13 3.21
CA LEU A 10 1.28 5.54 2.55
C LEU A 10 2.33 5.12 3.57
N GLU A 11 2.80 3.88 3.48
CA GLU A 11 3.90 3.38 4.27
C GLU A 11 5.20 3.32 3.46
N TYR A 12 6.36 3.32 4.14
CA TYR A 12 7.67 3.28 3.46
C TYR A 12 7.80 2.06 2.51
N GLY A 13 7.23 0.92 2.89
CA GLY A 13 7.24 -0.31 2.09
C GLY A 13 6.42 -0.24 0.80
N ASP A 14 5.40 0.62 0.74
CA ASP A 14 4.46 0.67 -0.39
C ASP A 14 5.13 1.05 -1.70
N TYR A 15 6.14 1.94 -1.66
CA TYR A 15 6.90 2.28 -2.85
C TYR A 15 7.77 1.13 -3.38
N GLY A 16 8.18 0.21 -2.51
CA GLY A 16 8.85 -1.03 -2.93
C GLY A 16 7.92 -1.92 -3.73
N THR A 17 6.71 -2.13 -3.21
CA THR A 17 5.67 -2.91 -3.90
C THR A 17 5.24 -2.21 -5.20
N LEU A 18 5.06 -0.89 -5.17
CA LEU A 18 4.73 -0.10 -6.35
C LEU A 18 5.80 -0.24 -7.45
N ALA A 19 7.09 -0.20 -7.08
CA ALA A 19 8.17 -0.41 -8.04
C ALA A 19 8.06 -1.77 -8.72
N ARG A 20 7.78 -2.83 -7.97
CA ARG A 20 7.57 -4.18 -8.53
C ARG A 20 6.36 -4.23 -9.46
N MET A 21 5.22 -3.65 -9.06
CA MET A 21 4.01 -3.61 -9.89
C MET A 21 4.21 -2.84 -11.20
N LEU A 22 5.00 -1.76 -11.18
CA LEU A 22 5.28 -0.93 -12.35
C LEU A 22 6.47 -1.45 -13.18
N GLY A 23 7.08 -2.59 -12.83
CA GLY A 23 8.26 -3.11 -13.52
C GLY A 23 9.52 -2.23 -13.37
N LEU A 24 9.60 -1.45 -12.29
CA LEU A 24 10.71 -0.53 -12.01
C LEU A 24 11.74 -1.18 -11.10
N LYS A 25 13.01 -0.81 -11.31
CA LYS A 25 14.15 -1.37 -10.56
C LYS A 25 14.30 -0.83 -9.13
N ASN A 26 13.68 0.31 -8.80
CA ASN A 26 13.83 0.91 -7.48
C ASN A 26 12.58 1.69 -7.01
N PRO A 27 12.37 1.80 -5.68
CA PRO A 27 11.25 2.53 -5.09
C PRO A 27 11.25 4.04 -5.43
N ALA A 28 12.41 4.65 -5.60
CA ALA A 28 12.54 6.08 -5.88
C ALA A 28 11.91 6.45 -7.24
N ALA A 29 12.11 5.63 -8.27
CA ALA A 29 11.48 5.80 -9.58
C ALA A 29 9.95 5.70 -9.51
N ALA A 30 9.44 4.75 -8.73
CA ALA A 30 8.00 4.56 -8.51
C ALA A 30 7.39 5.78 -7.80
N LYS A 31 8.06 6.28 -6.75
CA LYS A 31 7.70 7.50 -6.03
C LYS A 31 7.66 8.72 -6.96
N MET A 32 8.62 8.86 -7.86
CA MET A 32 8.64 9.96 -8.82
C MET A 32 7.45 9.92 -9.79
N ARG A 33 7.07 8.74 -10.28
CA ARG A 33 5.89 8.59 -11.15
C ARG A 33 4.61 9.03 -10.45
N PHE A 34 4.38 8.53 -9.23
CA PHE A 34 3.23 8.96 -8.42
C PHE A 34 3.22 10.48 -8.21
N LYS A 35 4.36 11.07 -7.83
CA LYS A 35 4.48 12.53 -7.64
C LYS A 35 4.19 13.35 -8.91
N ARG A 36 4.41 12.78 -10.10
CA ARG A 36 4.11 13.43 -11.39
C ARG A 36 2.65 13.25 -11.82
N GLY A 37 1.81 12.61 -11.01
CA GLY A 37 0.41 12.39 -11.33
C GLY A 37 0.17 11.25 -12.32
N ASP A 38 1.12 10.31 -12.45
CA ASP A 38 0.93 9.10 -13.24
C ASP A 38 -0.28 8.31 -12.70
N LEU A 39 -1.30 8.15 -13.55
CA LEU A 39 -2.57 7.51 -13.18
C LEU A 39 -2.39 6.03 -12.82
N GLN A 40 -1.53 5.30 -13.54
CA GLN A 40 -1.25 3.90 -13.21
C GLN A 40 -0.54 3.77 -11.87
N ALA A 41 0.41 4.67 -11.59
CA ALA A 41 1.09 4.69 -10.29
C ALA A 41 0.11 5.00 -9.15
N LYS A 42 -0.85 5.90 -9.38
CA LYS A 42 -1.90 6.25 -8.42
C LYS A 42 -2.84 5.06 -8.16
N GLU A 43 -3.35 4.44 -9.22
CA GLU A 43 -4.24 3.28 -9.11
C GLU A 43 -3.56 2.10 -8.42
N ALA A 44 -2.29 1.82 -8.76
CA ALA A 44 -1.52 0.77 -8.12
C ALA A 44 -1.30 1.05 -6.62
N LEU A 45 -0.99 2.30 -6.22
CA LEU A 45 -0.84 2.66 -4.82
C LEU A 45 -2.13 2.49 -4.01
N ILE A 46 -3.27 2.85 -4.59
CA ILE A 46 -4.58 2.64 -3.93
C ILE A 46 -4.77 1.17 -3.62
N ARG A 47 -4.56 0.28 -4.61
CA ARG A 47 -4.69 -1.17 -4.42
C ARG A 47 -3.71 -1.72 -3.38
N ILE A 48 -2.47 -1.24 -3.37
CA ILE A 48 -1.45 -1.64 -2.38
C ILE A 48 -1.93 -1.29 -0.97
N ILE A 49 -2.36 -0.04 -0.76
CA ILE A 49 -2.81 0.44 0.54
C ILE A 49 -4.02 -0.35 1.03
N GLU A 50 -5.05 -0.50 0.18
CA GLU A 50 -6.26 -1.24 0.53
C GLU A 50 -5.95 -2.70 0.87
N SER A 51 -5.09 -3.35 0.08
CA SER A 51 -4.71 -4.75 0.32
C SER A 51 -3.90 -4.90 1.61
N ARG A 52 -2.99 -3.95 1.89
CA ARG A 52 -2.18 -3.93 3.13
C ARG A 52 -3.07 -3.79 4.35
N GLU A 53 -4.00 -2.82 4.35
CA GLU A 53 -4.92 -2.58 5.46
C GLU A 53 -5.77 -3.82 5.73
N GLN A 54 -6.37 -4.42 4.70
CA GLN A 54 -7.16 -5.65 4.83
C GLN A 54 -6.34 -6.83 5.35
N LEU A 55 -5.10 -6.98 4.87
CA LEU A 55 -4.21 -8.06 5.32
C LEU A 55 -3.84 -7.91 6.80
N VAL A 56 -3.55 -6.68 7.25
CA VAL A 56 -3.18 -6.41 8.64
C VAL A 56 -4.39 -6.61 9.56
N GLU A 57 -5.55 -6.07 9.19
CA GLU A 57 -6.80 -6.19 9.96
C GLU A 57 -7.19 -7.66 10.13
N SER A 58 -7.27 -8.42 9.02
CA SER A 58 -7.61 -9.85 9.06
C SER A 58 -6.61 -10.68 9.88
N PHE A 59 -5.34 -10.31 9.89
CA PHE A 59 -4.35 -10.96 10.74
C PHE A 59 -4.59 -10.64 12.22
N GLN A 60 -4.84 -9.40 12.58
CA GLN A 60 -5.13 -8.99 13.96
C GLN A 60 -6.39 -9.66 14.49
N ASP A 61 -7.49 -9.66 13.72
CA ASP A 61 -8.75 -10.32 14.08
C ASP A 61 -8.54 -11.81 14.37
N SER A 62 -7.70 -12.48 13.56
CA SER A 62 -7.39 -13.91 13.77
C SER A 62 -6.66 -14.18 15.09
N GLN A 63 -5.87 -13.22 15.58
CA GLN A 63 -5.19 -13.34 16.87
C GLN A 63 -6.19 -13.17 18.01
N GLU A 64 -7.06 -12.16 17.97
CA GLU A 64 -8.05 -11.88 19.02
C GLU A 64 -9.08 -13.01 19.20
N ALA A 65 -9.49 -13.65 18.11
CA ALA A 65 -10.37 -14.82 18.15
C ALA A 65 -9.70 -16.06 18.79
N THR A 66 -8.37 -16.13 18.72
CA THR A 66 -7.59 -17.22 19.32
C THR A 66 -7.36 -16.99 20.81
N THR A 67 -7.14 -15.75 21.25
CA THR A 67 -6.94 -15.40 22.67
C THR A 67 -8.24 -15.39 23.48
N SER A 68 -9.39 -15.17 22.86
CA SER A 68 -10.70 -15.17 23.55
C SER A 68 -11.26 -16.57 23.85
N ASN A 69 -10.61 -17.63 23.35
CA ASN A 69 -10.97 -19.03 23.58
C ASN A 69 -9.99 -19.77 24.52
N GLN A 70 -9.15 -19.03 25.27
CA GLN A 70 -8.23 -19.56 26.27
C GLN A 70 -8.62 -19.12 27.69
#